data_AF-A0A9C8E826-F1
#
_entry.id   AF-A0A9C8E826-F1
#
_cell.length_a   1.000
_cell.length_b   1.000
_cell.length_c   1.000
_cell.angle_alpha   90.00
_cell.angle_beta   90.00
_cell.angle_gamma   90.00
#
_symmetry.space_group_name_H-M   'P 1'
#
loop_
_entity.id
_entity.type
_entity.pdbx_description
1 polymer ?
#
loop_
_entity_poly.entity_id
_entity_poly.type
_entity_poly.pdbx_seq_one_letter_code
_entity_poly.pdbx_strand_id
1 'polypeptide(L)' 'MAKEALQELVGKAIIDKEFEYRLLHQPEDVLGTLNLSPEEESAVLSIKANSLSQFASQLHKKFFKEVTLWRPRLALNK' A
#
# COMPACT_ATOMS: atom_id res chain seq x y z
N MET A 1 -7.85 9.45 -2.21
CA MET A 1 -7.41 8.91 -3.51
C MET A 1 -6.51 7.68 -3.33
N ALA A 2 -5.26 7.82 -2.88
CA ALA A 2 -4.31 6.72 -2.58
C ALA A 2 -4.90 5.48 -1.90
N LYS A 3 -5.58 5.70 -0.76
CA LYS A 3 -6.08 4.65 0.12
C LYS A 3 -7.12 3.76 -0.57
N GLU A 4 -7.98 4.32 -1.40
CA GLU A 4 -9.03 3.59 -2.11
C GLU A 4 -8.44 2.69 -3.19
N ALA A 5 -7.51 3.22 -4.02
CA ALA A 5 -6.81 2.41 -5.03
C ALA A 5 -6.00 1.27 -4.40
N LEU A 6 -5.34 1.53 -3.25
CA LEU A 6 -4.61 0.51 -2.51
C LEU A 6 -5.53 -0.54 -1.85
N GLN A 7 -6.69 -0.13 -1.34
CA GLN A 7 -7.70 -1.04 -0.81
C GLN A 7 -8.31 -1.89 -1.92
N GLU A 8 -8.56 -1.31 -3.10
CA GLU A 8 -9.04 -2.04 -4.27
C GLU A 8 -8.00 -3.05 -4.77
N LEU A 9 -6.73 -2.67 -4.83
CA LEU A 9 -5.61 -3.55 -5.17
C LEU A 9 -5.55 -4.75 -4.21
N VAL A 10 -5.54 -4.51 -2.90
CA VAL A 10 -5.49 -5.59 -1.91
C VAL A 10 -6.78 -6.43 -1.95
N GLY A 11 -7.95 -5.80 -2.08
CA GLY A 11 -9.23 -6.49 -2.16
C GLY A 11 -9.33 -7.41 -3.37
N LYS A 12 -8.84 -6.96 -4.54
CA LYS A 12 -8.79 -7.76 -5.76
C LYS A 12 -7.84 -8.93 -5.62
N ALA A 13 -6.66 -8.73 -5.02
CA ALA A 13 -5.71 -9.82 -4.77
C ALA A 13 -6.22 -10.87 -3.75
N ILE A 14 -7.18 -10.52 -2.88
CA ILE A 14 -7.80 -11.51 -1.96
C ILE A 14 -8.68 -12.49 -2.74
N ILE A 15 -9.42 -12.00 -3.74
CA ILE A 15 -10.47 -12.76 -4.44
C ILE A 15 -9.93 -13.40 -5.73
N ASP A 16 -9.00 -12.74 -6.41
CA ASP A 16 -8.41 -13.18 -7.67
C ASP A 16 -6.96 -13.65 -7.45
N LYS A 17 -6.78 -14.97 -7.49
CA LYS A 17 -5.48 -15.62 -7.28
C LYS A 17 -4.49 -15.39 -8.41
N GLU A 18 -4.97 -15.19 -9.63
CA GLU A 18 -4.11 -14.83 -10.75
C GLU A 18 -3.61 -13.40 -10.59
N PHE A 19 -4.48 -12.50 -10.13
CA PHE A 19 -4.11 -11.15 -9.76
C PHE A 19 -3.12 -11.10 -8.59
N GLU A 20 -3.30 -11.93 -7.56
CA GLU A 20 -2.33 -12.07 -6.46
C GLU A 20 -0.94 -12.47 -6.99
N TYR A 21 -0.89 -13.48 -7.86
CA TYR A 21 0.36 -13.94 -8.45
C TYR A 21 1.04 -12.83 -9.26
N ARG A 22 0.31 -12.15 -10.13
CA ARG A 22 0.83 -11.02 -10.91
C ARG A 22 1.28 -9.87 -10.00
N LEU A 23 0.54 -9.57 -8.93
CA LEU A 23 0.94 -8.51 -8.00
C LEU A 23 2.27 -8.81 -7.29
N LEU A 24 2.51 -10.08 -6.92
CA LEU A 24 3.72 -10.48 -6.20
C LEU A 24 4.92 -10.70 -7.12
N HIS A 25 4.71 -11.12 -8.37
CA HIS A 25 5.77 -11.49 -9.31
C HIS A 25 5.98 -10.49 -10.45
N GLN A 26 4.95 -9.73 -10.82
CA GLN A 26 4.92 -8.78 -11.94
C GLN A 26 4.13 -7.50 -11.57
N PRO A 27 4.52 -6.78 -10.51
CA PRO A 27 3.75 -5.64 -10.01
C PRO A 27 3.60 -4.51 -11.04
N GLU A 28 4.56 -4.33 -11.95
CA GLU A 28 4.52 -3.32 -13.02
C GLU A 28 3.29 -3.44 -13.94
N ASP A 29 2.92 -4.66 -14.34
CA ASP A 29 1.74 -4.93 -15.18
C ASP A 29 0.42 -4.60 -14.45
N VAL A 30 0.42 -4.76 -13.13
CA VAL A 30 -0.75 -4.55 -12.29
C VAL A 30 -0.92 -3.08 -11.92
N LEU A 31 0.18 -2.40 -11.61
CA LEU A 31 0.17 -1.01 -11.18
C LEU A 31 -0.17 -0.05 -12.31
N GLY A 32 0.20 -0.37 -13.56
CA GLY A 32 -0.18 0.42 -14.73
C GLY A 32 -1.69 0.49 -14.98
N THR A 33 -2.47 -0.41 -14.37
CA THR A 33 -3.95 -0.38 -14.43
C THR A 33 -4.60 0.47 -13.34
N LEU A 34 -3.82 0.96 -12.39
CA LEU A 34 -4.29 1.72 -11.23
C LEU A 34 -3.89 3.19 -11.35
N ASN A 35 -4.75 4.07 -10.86
CA ASN A 35 -4.54 5.52 -10.91
C ASN A 35 -3.65 5.99 -9.73
N LEU A 36 -2.44 5.43 -9.63
CA LEU A 36 -1.45 5.75 -8.61
C LEU A 36 -0.55 6.90 -9.07
N SER A 37 -0.11 7.73 -8.13
CA SER A 37 0.91 8.75 -8.39
C SER A 37 2.28 8.08 -8.53
N PRO A 38 3.26 8.68 -9.24
CA PRO A 38 4.58 8.09 -9.45
C PRO A 38 5.32 7.73 -8.14
N GLU A 39 5.14 8.54 -7.10
CA GLU A 39 5.69 8.29 -5.76
C GLU A 39 5.08 7.03 -5.11
N GLU A 40 3.78 6.82 -5.32
CA GLU A 40 3.03 5.69 -4.79
C GLU A 40 3.37 4.41 -5.53
N GLU A 41 3.46 4.48 -6.85
CA GLU A 41 3.91 3.38 -7.70
C GLU A 41 5.32 2.93 -7.30
N SER A 42 6.26 3.87 -7.14
CA SER A 42 7.60 3.58 -6.63
C SER A 42 7.57 2.97 -5.21
N ALA A 43 6.66 3.43 -4.34
CA ALA A 43 6.51 2.87 -3.01
C ALA A 43 6.00 1.41 -3.06
N VAL A 44 5.04 1.10 -3.94
CA VAL A 44 4.53 -0.26 -4.12
C VAL A 44 5.55 -1.19 -4.77
N LEU A 45 6.23 -0.75 -5.84
CA LEU A 45 7.30 -1.51 -6.51
C LEU A 45 8.46 -1.85 -5.58
N SER A 46 8.73 -1.01 -4.57
CA SER A 46 9.77 -1.28 -3.58
C SER A 46 9.41 -2.34 -2.53
N ILE A 47 8.17 -2.86 -2.52
CA ILE A 47 7.72 -3.90 -1.61
C ILE A 47 8.14 -5.27 -2.14
N LYS A 48 9.03 -5.95 -1.41
CA LYS A 48 9.38 -7.35 -1.68
C LYS A 48 8.57 -8.26 -0.76
N ALA A 49 7.54 -8.89 -1.31
CA ALA A 49 6.67 -9.79 -0.56
C ALA A 49 6.49 -11.12 -1.31
N ASN A 50 6.44 -12.22 -0.57
CA ASN A 50 6.17 -13.56 -1.12
C ASN A 50 4.73 -14.01 -0.85
N SER A 51 3.91 -13.15 -0.25
CA SER A 51 2.52 -13.44 0.10
C SER A 51 1.73 -12.15 0.25
N LEU A 52 0.42 -12.20 -0.02
CA LEU A 52 -0.46 -11.04 0.08
C LEU A 52 -0.48 -10.41 1.49
N SER A 53 -0.44 -11.22 2.54
CA SER A 53 -0.38 -10.73 3.93
C SER A 53 0.89 -9.93 4.22
N GLN A 54 2.03 -10.40 3.70
CA GLN A 54 3.32 -9.71 3.81
C GLN A 54 3.33 -8.41 2.99
N PHE A 55 2.73 -8.45 1.79
CA PHE A 55 2.55 -7.27 0.94
C PHE A 55 1.71 -6.21 1.66
N ALA A 56 0.52 -6.57 2.15
CA ALA A 56 -0.37 -5.66 2.87
C ALA A 56 0.28 -5.06 4.13
N SER A 57 1.07 -5.84 4.87
CA SER A 57 1.79 -5.35 6.04
C SER A 57 2.87 -4.32 5.69
N GLN A 58 3.64 -4.57 4.62
CA GLN A 58 4.67 -3.63 4.16
C GLN A 58 4.07 -2.37 3.53
N LEU A 59 2.97 -2.54 2.79
CA LEU A 59 2.20 -1.45 2.23
C LEU A 59 1.67 -0.55 3.36
N HIS A 60 1.03 -1.14 4.37
CA HIS A 60 0.60 -0.41 5.56
C HIS A 60 1.76 0.32 6.23
N LYS A 61 2.93 -0.33 6.41
CA LYS A 61 4.12 0.32 6.98
C LYS A 61 4.66 1.48 6.14
N LYS A 62 4.58 1.43 4.81
CA LYS A 62 5.08 2.51 3.93
C LYS A 62 4.14 3.70 3.89
N PHE A 63 2.83 3.46 3.76
CA PHE A 63 1.84 4.53 3.61
C PHE A 63 1.25 5.03 4.94
N PHE A 64 1.26 4.22 6.01
CA PHE A 64 0.74 4.63 7.33
C PHE A 64 1.84 4.98 8.34
N LYS A 65 3.13 4.91 7.99
CA LYS A 65 4.20 5.43 8.85
C LYS A 65 4.06 6.94 9.12
N GLU A 66 3.41 7.69 8.24
CA GLU A 66 3.17 9.12 8.44
C GLU A 66 2.07 9.43 9.47
N VAL A 67 1.24 8.45 9.85
CA VAL A 67 0.23 8.61 10.92
C VAL A 67 0.83 8.33 12.30
N THR A 68 2.05 8.79 12.56
CA THR A 68 2.63 8.83 13.94
C THR A 68 3.26 10.18 14.31
N LEU A 69 2.99 11.24 13.54
CA LEU A 69 3.15 12.62 14.02
C LEU A 69 1.84 13.20 14.58
N TRP A 70 1.02 12.39 15.25
CA TRP A 70 0.08 12.95 16.22
C TRP A 70 0.87 13.27 17.49
N ARG A 71 1.53 14.45 17.50
CA ARG A 71 1.89 15.11 18.76
C ARG A 71 0.61 15.74 19.30
N PRO A 72 0.01 15.26 20.41
CA PRO A 72 -0.93 16.08 21.14
C PRO A 72 -0.14 17.27 21.70
N ARG A 73 -0.10 18.38 20.95
CA ARG A 73 0.15 19.70 21.52
C ARG A 73 -1.06 20.02 22.38
N LEU A 74 -1.07 19.59 23.64
CA LEU A 74 -1.93 20.12 24.69
C LEU A 74 -1.47 19.57 26.05
N ALA A 75 -0.40 20.18 26.57
CA ALA A 75 -0.16 20.32 28.01
C ALA A 75 0.77 21.52 28.22
N LEU A 76 0.30 22.69 27.77
CA LEU A 76 0.77 24.01 28.19
C LEU A 76 -0.51 24.82 28.44
N ASN A 77 -0.59 25.43 29.64
CA ASN A 77 -1.73 26.04 30.34
C ASN A 77 -2.64 25.04 31.07
N LYS A 78 -2.81 25.07 32.41
CA LYS A 78 -2.53 26.09 33.44
C LYS A 78 -1.98 25.42 34.70
#